data_AF-A0A2V8E2X8-F1
#
_entry.id   AF-A0A2V8E2X8-F1
#
_cell.length_a   1.000
_cell.length_b   1.000
_cell.length_c   1.000
_cell.angle_alpha   90.00
_cell.angle_beta   90.00
_cell.angle_gamma   90.00
#
_symmetry.space_group_name_H-M   'P 1'
#
loop_
_entity.id
_entity.type
_entity.pdbx_description
1 polymer ?
#
loop_
_entity_poly.entity_id
_entity_poly.type
_entity_poly.pdbx_seq_one_letter_code
_entity_poly.pdbx_strand_id
1 'polypeptide(L)'
;MDLATVLAYAMAHEMGHLLLPAPSHAIAGIMHADWDGQDFRDMAAGSLRFTSAQASAIRARASASDSLTSATRRQPRPVPVTECCS
;
A
#
# COMPACT_ATOMS: atom_id res chain seq x y z
N MET A 1 21.50 -0.25 -13.97
CA MET A 1 20.13 -0.19 -13.42
C MET A 1 19.87 1.24 -12.98
N ASP A 2 18.70 1.80 -13.28
CA ASP A 2 18.36 3.19 -12.91
C ASP A 2 18.04 3.30 -11.41
N LEU A 3 18.56 4.35 -10.76
CA LEU A 3 18.32 4.64 -9.35
C LEU A 3 16.83 4.88 -9.07
N ALA A 4 16.12 5.54 -9.99
CA ALA A 4 14.68 5.78 -9.82
C ALA A 4 13.89 4.45 -9.75
N THR A 5 14.30 3.44 -10.53
CA THR A 5 13.72 2.09 -10.45
C THR A 5 13.94 1.45 -9.09
N VAL A 6 15.19 1.43 -8.59
CA VAL A 6 15.50 0.86 -7.27
C VAL A 6 14.71 1.57 -6.18
N LEU A 7 14.64 2.90 -6.22
CA LEU A 7 13.87 3.69 -5.27
C LEU A 7 12.38 3.36 -5.31
N ALA A 8 11.78 3.22 -6.50
CA ALA A 8 10.37 2.85 -6.63
C ALA A 8 10.08 1.48 -5.99
N TYR A 9 10.97 0.50 -6.17
CA TYR A 9 10.85 -0.80 -5.54
C TYR A 9 11.07 -0.74 -4.02
N ALA A 10 12.00 0.09 -3.54
CA ALA A 10 12.21 0.29 -2.10
C ALA A 10 11.00 0.94 -1.45
N MET A 11 10.40 1.96 -2.08
CA MET A 11 9.14 2.53 -1.61
C MET A 11 8.03 1.48 -1.55
N ALA A 12 7.93 0.60 -2.55
CA ALA A 12 6.97 -0.50 -2.53
C ALA A 12 7.25 -1.49 -1.38
N HIS A 13 8.51 -1.80 -1.09
CA HIS A 13 8.93 -2.64 0.04
C HIS A 13 8.47 -2.04 1.39
N GLU A 14 8.73 -0.76 1.62
CA GLU A 14 8.33 -0.08 2.85
C GLU A 14 6.81 0.03 2.98
N MET A 15 6.10 0.30 1.88
CA MET A 15 4.63 0.22 1.87
C MET A 15 4.14 -1.20 2.20
N GLY A 16 4.87 -2.23 1.76
CA GLY A 16 4.63 -3.61 2.14
C GLY A 16 4.69 -3.82 3.65
N HIS A 17 5.69 -3.26 4.34
CA HIS A 17 5.77 -3.30 5.80
C HIS A 17 4.57 -2.65 6.50
N LEU A 18 4.04 -1.56 5.95
CA LEU A 18 2.87 -0.88 6.52
C LEU A 18 1.57 -1.67 6.34
N LEU A 19 1.48 -2.49 5.29
CA LEU A 19 0.25 -3.15 4.86
C LEU A 19 0.18 -4.65 5.19
N LEU A 20 1.32 -5.30 5.42
CA LEU A 20 1.42 -6.71 5.75
C LEU A 20 1.63 -6.91 7.26
N PRO A 21 1.05 -7.96 7.86
CA PRO A 21 1.37 -8.31 9.23
C PRO A 21 2.83 -8.78 9.35
N ALA A 22 3.45 -8.51 10.49
CA ALA A 22 4.80 -8.99 10.78
C ALA A 22 4.82 -10.50 11.11
N PRO A 23 5.90 -11.23 10.74
CA PRO A 23 7.01 -10.78 9.89
C PRO A 23 6.59 -10.74 8.41
N SER A 24 6.90 -9.64 7.72
CA SER A 24 6.43 -9.38 6.35
C SER A 24 7.45 -9.65 5.25
N HIS A 25 8.72 -9.87 5.62
CA HIS A 25 9.76 -10.30 4.68
C HIS A 25 9.43 -11.67 4.06
N ALA A 26 9.93 -11.88 2.85
CA ALA A 26 9.83 -13.14 2.13
C ALA A 26 11.20 -13.57 1.62
N ILE A 27 11.29 -14.79 1.10
CA ILE A 27 12.48 -15.31 0.42
C ILE A 27 12.57 -14.87 -1.05
N ALA A 28 11.56 -14.17 -1.57
CA ALA A 28 11.47 -13.74 -2.96
C ALA A 28 10.45 -12.60 -3.15
N GLY A 29 10.57 -11.89 -4.27
CA GLY A 29 9.67 -10.80 -4.64
C GLY A 29 10.03 -9.47 -3.95
N ILE A 30 9.12 -8.50 -4.01
CA ILE A 30 9.38 -7.15 -3.50
C ILE A 30 9.80 -7.15 -2.03
N MET A 31 9.25 -8.05 -1.20
CA MET A 31 9.58 -8.17 0.22
C MET A 31 10.79 -9.07 0.52
N HIS A 32 11.58 -9.45 -0.48
CA HIS A 32 12.85 -10.13 -0.24
C HIS A 32 13.79 -9.17 0.51
N ALA A 33 14.30 -9.60 1.68
CA ALA A 33 15.08 -8.74 2.56
C ALA A 33 16.47 -8.40 1.96
N ASP A 34 17.10 -9.38 1.32
CA ASP A 34 18.42 -9.25 0.74
C ASP A 34 18.33 -9.39 -0.78
N TRP A 35 17.89 -8.32 -1.46
CA TRP A 35 17.78 -8.34 -2.92
C TRP A 35 19.08 -8.77 -3.59
N ASP A 36 18.96 -9.72 -4.50
CA ASP A 36 20.09 -10.29 -5.22
C ASP A 36 20.13 -9.88 -6.70
N GLY A 37 21.09 -10.42 -7.44
CA GLY A 37 21.25 -10.12 -8.86
C GLY A 37 20.04 -10.53 -9.72
N GLN A 38 19.28 -11.56 -9.32
CA GLN A 38 18.04 -11.93 -10.01
C GLN A 38 16.94 -10.93 -9.71
N ASP A 39 16.80 -10.49 -8.47
CA ASP A 39 15.83 -9.45 -8.10
C ASP A 39 16.07 -8.17 -8.90
N PHE A 40 17.32 -7.73 -9.03
CA PHE A 40 17.66 -6.54 -9.83
C PHE A 40 17.37 -6.72 -11.33
N ARG A 41 17.54 -7.94 -11.88
CA ARG A 41 17.13 -8.23 -13.26
C ARG A 41 15.62 -8.14 -13.42
N ASP A 42 14.87 -8.69 -12.46
CA ASP A 42 13.41 -8.66 -12.48
C ASP A 42 12.87 -7.23 -12.28
N MET A 43 13.53 -6.39 -11.47
CA MET A 43 13.19 -4.97 -11.37
C MET A 43 13.41 -4.24 -12.69
N ALA A 44 14.54 -4.48 -13.37
CA ALA A 44 14.83 -3.88 -14.67
C ALA A 44 13.82 -4.32 -15.74
N ALA A 45 13.29 -5.54 -15.64
CA ALA A 45 12.24 -6.06 -16.50
C ALA A 45 10.81 -5.64 -16.06
N GLY A 46 10.66 -4.98 -14.92
CA GLY A 46 9.34 -4.65 -14.34
C GLY A 46 8.54 -5.89 -13.88
N SER A 47 9.21 -7.02 -13.68
CA SER A 47 8.61 -8.31 -13.32
C SER A 47 8.71 -8.64 -11.82
N LEU A 48 9.55 -7.95 -11.05
CA LEU A 48 9.60 -8.15 -9.60
C LEU A 48 8.27 -7.67 -8.98
N ARG A 49 7.57 -8.57 -8.27
CA ARG A 49 6.23 -8.33 -7.71
C ARG A 49 6.15 -8.82 -6.27
N PHE A 50 5.12 -8.37 -5.55
CA PHE A 50 4.67 -9.07 -4.36
C PHE A 50 4.26 -10.50 -4.72
N THR A 51 4.43 -11.44 -3.79
CA THR A 51 3.87 -12.78 -3.96
C THR A 51 2.34 -12.72 -4.05
N SER A 52 1.71 -13.74 -4.62
CA SER A 52 0.24 -13.81 -4.72
C SER A 52 -0.43 -13.67 -3.34
N ALA A 53 0.14 -14.29 -2.31
CA ALA A 53 -0.32 -14.20 -0.93
C ALA A 53 -0.20 -12.76 -0.39
N GLN A 54 0.94 -12.11 -0.55
CA GLN A 54 1.15 -10.72 -0.12
C GLN A 54 0.22 -9.75 -0.86
N ALA A 55 0.07 -9.91 -2.17
CA ALA A 55 -0.82 -9.06 -2.97
C ALA A 55 -2.29 -9.23 -2.51
N SER A 56 -2.70 -10.44 -2.15
CA SER A 56 -4.03 -10.70 -1.58
C SER A 56 -4.22 -10.01 -0.23
N ALA A 57 -3.23 -10.13 0.68
CA ALA A 57 -3.28 -9.51 1.99
C ALA A 57 -3.29 -7.97 1.92
N ILE A 58 -2.47 -7.39 1.05
CA ILE A 58 -2.43 -5.94 0.80
C ILE A 58 -3.80 -5.42 0.34
N ARG A 59 -4.42 -6.08 -0.65
CA ARG A 59 -5.75 -5.69 -1.13
C ARG A 59 -6.80 -5.78 -0.03
N ALA A 60 -6.80 -6.87 0.74
CA ALA A 60 -7.73 -7.04 1.85
C ALA A 60 -7.58 -5.92 2.89
N ARG A 61 -6.34 -5.54 3.24
CA ARG A 61 -6.06 -4.46 4.20
C ARG A 61 -6.48 -3.10 3.67
N ALA A 62 -6.21 -2.81 2.39
CA ALA A 62 -6.59 -1.55 1.75
C ALA A 62 -8.11 -1.36 1.71
N SER A 63 -8.87 -2.40 1.35
CA SER A 63 -10.33 -2.34 1.33
C SER A 63 -10.95 -2.23 2.74
N ALA A 64 -10.32 -2.84 3.74
CA ALA A 64 -10.77 -2.69 5.13
C ALA A 64 -10.61 -1.25 5.64
N SER A 65 -9.48 -0.59 5.33
CA SER A 65 -9.23 0.80 5.73
C SER A 65 -10.23 1.79 5.13
N ASP A 66 -10.66 1.57 3.89
CA ASP A 66 -11.70 2.39 3.25
C ASP A 66 -13.01 2.38 4.07
N SER A 67 -13.35 1.22 4.64
CA SER A 67 -14.53 1.06 5.48
C SER A 67 -14.44 1.83 6.81
N LEU A 68 -13.24 1.88 7.43
CA LEU A 68 -12.99 2.69 8.64
C LEU A 68 -13.01 4.20 8.35
N THR A 69 -12.51 4.63 7.20
CA THR A 69 -12.54 6.05 6.81
C THR A 69 -13.95 6.53 6.45
N SER A 70 -14.78 5.66 5.85
CA SER A 70 -16.18 5.97 5.56
C SER A 70 -17.02 6.10 6.84
N ALA A 71 -16.74 5.29 7.87
CA ALA A 71 -17.34 5.41 9.20
C ALA A 71 -16.86 6.65 9.99
N THR A 72 -15.72 7.24 9.62
CA THR A 72 -15.14 8.43 10.28
C THR A 72 -15.46 9.74 9.53
N ARG A 73 -16.20 9.69 8.42
CA ARG A 73 -16.85 10.90 7.88
C ARG A 73 -17.95 11.32 8.85
N ARG A 74 -17.59 12.05 9.92
CA ARG A 74 -18.54 12.92 10.64
C ARG A 74 -19.21 13.77 9.56
N GLN A 75 -20.45 13.43 9.22
CA GLN A 75 -21.32 14.39 8.54
C GLN A 75 -21.26 15.67 9.40
N PRO A 76 -20.86 16.82 8.83
CA PRO A 76 -21.11 18.07 9.54
C PRO A 76 -22.61 18.11 9.82
N ARG A 77 -23.01 18.26 11.09
CA ARG A 77 -24.42 18.40 11.45
C ARG A 77 -25.01 19.48 10.54
N PRO A 78 -26.16 19.25 9.89
CA PRO A 78 -26.83 20.32 9.16
C PRO A 78 -27.07 21.46 10.15
N VAL A 79 -26.44 22.61 9.89
CA VAL A 79 -26.74 23.85 10.60
C VAL A 79 -28.15 24.23 10.19
N PRO A 80 -29.10 24.35 11.12
CA PRO A 80 -30.42 24.83 10.77
C PRO A 80 -30.26 26.25 10.25
N VAL A 81 -30.46 26.44 8.94
CA VAL A 81 -30.63 27.77 8.36
C VAL A 81 -31.94 28.28 8.93
N THR A 82 -31.85 29.19 9.89
CA THR A 82 -33.03 29.93 10.34
C THR A 82 -33.31 30.89 9.19
N GLU A 83 -34.35 30.61 8.41
CA GLU A 83 -34.89 31.59 7.47
C GLU A 83 -35.26 32.84 8.28
N CYS A 84 -34.54 33.93 8.04
CA CYS A 84 -34.88 35.22 8.60
C CYS A 84 -36.03 35.76 7.74
N CYS A 85 -37.26 35.66 8.23
CA CYS A 85 -38.38 36.40 7.65
C CYS A 85 -38.11 37.91 7.77
N SER A 86 -37.94 38.60 6.64
CA SER A 86 -38.43 39.96 6.35
C SER A 86 -38.18 40.31 4.89
#